data_AF-A0A117QFS7-F1
#
_entry.id   AF-A0A117QFS7-F1
#
_cell.length_a   1.000
_cell.length_b   1.000
_cell.length_c   1.000
_cell.angle_alpha   90.00
_cell.angle_beta   90.00
_cell.angle_gamma   90.00
#
_symmetry.space_group_name_H-M   'P 1'
#
loop_
_entity.id
_entity.type
_entity.pdbx_description
1 polymer ?
#
loop_
_entity_poly.entity_id
_entity_poly.type
_entity_poly.pdbx_seq_one_letter_code
_entity_poly.pdbx_strand_id
1 'polypeptide(L)' 'MLLWWVTALDGWLLLDGHDRAVAALAEGRTPPCVVLTRLPDEEDWRREARTRSWPLPGGVSAWEALAAAAMFQFPGD' A
#
# COMPACT_ATOMS: atom_id res chain seq x y z
N MET A 1 3.99 -8.26 -3.85
CA MET A 1 5.40 -7.81 -3.91
C MET A 1 5.37 -6.31 -4.03
N LEU A 2 6.12 -5.59 -3.21
CA LEU A 2 6.22 -4.13 -3.33
C LEU A 2 7.42 -3.79 -4.20
N LEU A 3 7.19 -3.17 -5.35
CA LEU A 3 8.22 -2.88 -6.34
C LEU A 3 8.42 -1.37 -6.50
N TRP A 4 9.67 -0.96 -6.74
CA TRP A 4 9.99 0.41 -7.10
C TRP A 4 10.98 0.46 -8.26
N TRP A 5 10.68 1.24 -9.30
CA TRP A 5 11.60 1.43 -10.42
C TRP A 5 12.75 2.34 -10.01
N VAL A 6 13.98 1.88 -10.23
CA VAL A 6 15.19 2.64 -9.95
C VAL A 6 15.94 2.86 -11.25
N THR A 7 15.98 4.11 -11.72
CA THR A 7 16.61 4.49 -12.99
C THR A 7 18.10 4.14 -13.02
N ALA A 8 18.81 4.31 -11.91
CA ALA A 8 20.23 3.97 -11.81
C ALA A 8 20.52 2.46 -11.96
N LEU A 9 19.51 1.62 -11.73
CA LEU A 9 19.61 0.16 -11.86
C LEU A 9 18.97 -0.36 -13.16
N ASP A 10 18.33 0.51 -13.93
CA ASP A 10 17.47 0.16 -15.07
C ASP A 10 16.53 -1.02 -14.75
N GLY A 11 15.92 -0.97 -13.56
CA GLY A 11 15.23 -2.14 -13.04
C GLY A 11 14.34 -1.89 -11.83
N TRP A 12 13.65 -2.97 -11.44
CA TRP A 12 12.77 -3.01 -10.28
C TRP A 12 13.52 -3.44 -9.03
N LEU A 13 13.43 -2.63 -7.99
CA LEU A 13 13.81 -2.99 -6.64
C LEU A 13 12.62 -3.61 -5.92
N LEU A 14 12.80 -4.81 -5.37
CA LEU A 14 11.82 -5.46 -4.50
C LEU A 14 12.00 -4.92 -3.07
N LEU A 15 11.05 -4.10 -2.62
CA LEU A 15 11.09 -3.46 -1.31
C LEU A 15 10.54 -4.37 -0.21
N ASP A 16 9.51 -5.15 -0.51
CA ASP A 16 8.89 -6.08 0.44
C ASP A 16 8.27 -7.30 -0.28
N GLY A 17 8.22 -8.42 0.46
CA GLY A 17 7.55 -9.65 0.06
C GLY A 17 8.45 -10.75 -0.46
N HIS A 18 9.78 -10.64 -0.31
CA HIS A 18 10.80 -11.60 -0.78
C HIS A 18 10.39 -13.08 -0.64
N ASP A 19 9.98 -13.52 0.56
CA ASP A 19 9.60 -14.92 0.80
C ASP A 19 8.40 -15.37 -0.03
N ARG A 20 7.41 -14.49 -0.21
CA ARG A 20 6.24 -14.78 -1.05
C ARG A 20 6.58 -14.73 -2.53
N ALA A 21 7.57 -13.94 -2.96
CA ALA A 21 8.12 -14.04 -4.30
C ALA A 21 8.80 -15.41 -4.51
N VAL A 22 9.65 -15.84 -3.57
CA VAL A 22 10.32 -17.15 -3.63
C VAL A 22 9.29 -18.29 -3.65
N ALA A 23 8.28 -18.25 -2.78
CA ALA A 23 7.22 -19.26 -2.73
C ALA A 23 6.45 -19.32 -4.05
N ALA A 24 5.99 -18.17 -4.57
CA ALA A 24 5.25 -18.13 -5.83
C ALA A 24 6.09 -18.67 -7.00
N LEU A 25 7.38 -18.32 -7.07
CA LEU A 25 8.29 -18.82 -8.10
C LEU A 25 8.52 -20.34 -7.96
N ALA A 26 8.69 -20.84 -6.74
CA ALA A 26 8.82 -22.28 -6.48
C ALA A 26 7.57 -23.07 -6.88
N GLU A 27 6.39 -22.44 -6.78
CA GLU A 27 5.11 -23.01 -7.23
C GLU A 27 4.82 -22.77 -8.72
N GLY A 28 5.74 -22.13 -9.47
CA GLY A 28 5.54 -21.79 -10.88
C GLY A 28 4.48 -20.71 -11.13
N ARG A 29 4.17 -19.89 -10.12
CA ARG A 29 3.17 -18.81 -10.18
C ARG A 29 3.84 -17.45 -10.31
N THR A 30 3.12 -16.50 -10.89
CA THR A 30 3.52 -15.08 -10.86
C THR A 30 2.92 -14.43 -9.61
N PRO A 31 3.75 -13.87 -8.71
CA PRO A 31 3.24 -13.20 -7.52
C PRO A 31 2.57 -11.86 -7.88
N PRO A 32 1.47 -11.47 -7.21
CA PRO A 32 0.87 -10.16 -7.43
C PRO A 32 1.82 -9.04 -6.97
N CYS A 33 1.92 -7.98 -7.78
CA CYS A 33 2.83 -6.86 -7.57
C CYS A 33 2.06 -5.54 -7.34
N VAL A 34 2.55 -4.75 -6.38
CA VAL A 34 2.16 -3.37 -6.13
C VAL A 34 3.36 -2.50 -6.48
N VAL A 35 3.14 -1.50 -7.31
CA VAL A 35 4.21 -0.62 -7.80
C VAL A 35 4.13 0.72 -7.10
N LEU A 36 5.23 1.14 -6.49
CA LEU A 36 5.40 2.52 -6.05
C LEU A 36 5.70 3.40 -7.24
N THR A 37 4.81 4.36 -7.47
CA THR A 37 4.99 5.43 -8.46
C THR A 37 5.33 6.70 -7.72
N ARG A 38 6.37 7.42 -8.16
CA ARG A 38 6.66 8.75 -7.63
C ARG A 38 5.54 9.68 -8.10
N LEU A 39 4.82 10.26 -7.15
CA LEU A 39 3.87 11.33 -7.45
C LEU A 39 4.64 12.60 -7.84
N PRO A 40 4.03 13.47 -8.67
CA PRO A 40 4.56 14.82 -8.89
C PRO A 40 4.72 15.59 -7.58
N ASP A 41 5.40 16.73 -7.64
CA ASP A 41 5.79 17.53 -6.47
C ASP A 41 4.63 17.82 -5.51
N GLU A 42 4.96 18.13 -4.25
CA GLU A 42 3.96 18.22 -3.19
C GLU A 42 2.79 19.15 -3.52
N GLU A 43 3.11 20.28 -4.14
CA GLU A 43 2.16 21.31 -4.48
C GLU A 43 1.20 20.87 -5.62
N ASP A 44 1.72 20.11 -6.58
CA ASP A 44 0.96 19.58 -7.71
C ASP A 44 0.00 18.47 -7.25
N TRP A 45 0.50 17.50 -6.48
CA TRP A 45 -0.39 16.44 -5.98
C TRP A 45 -1.40 16.99 -4.97
N ARG A 46 -1.09 17.99 -4.15
CA ARG A 46 -2.11 18.61 -3.26
C ARG A 46 -3.19 19.37 -4.02
N ARG A 47 -2.86 19.98 -5.16
CA ARG A 47 -3.85 20.64 -6.03
C ARG A 47 -4.80 19.63 -6.66
N GLU A 48 -4.28 18.50 -7.11
CA GLU A 48 -5.06 17.42 -7.72
C GLU A 48 -5.82 16.59 -6.67
N ALA A 49 -5.18 16.31 -5.54
CA ALA A 49 -5.74 15.61 -4.39
C ALA A 49 -6.53 16.55 -3.48
N ARG A 50 -7.37 17.44 -4.05
CA ARG A 50 -8.53 17.98 -3.32
C ARG A 50 -9.22 16.77 -2.73
N THR A 51 -9.05 16.60 -1.42
CA THR A 51 -9.21 15.32 -0.77
C THR A 51 -10.59 14.79 -1.14
N ARG A 52 -10.63 13.76 -1.97
CA ARG A 52 -11.77 12.85 -2.00
C ARG A 52 -11.69 12.06 -0.71
N SER A 53 -11.88 12.76 0.41
CA SER A 53 -12.31 12.11 1.62
C SER A 53 -13.68 11.58 1.26
N TRP A 54 -13.83 10.27 1.28
CA TRP A 54 -15.12 9.71 1.61
C TRP A 54 -15.20 9.86 3.12
N PRO A 55 -15.84 10.92 3.66
CA PRO A 55 -16.12 10.93 5.08
C PRO A 55 -16.92 9.65 5.35
N LEU A 56 -16.38 8.78 6.21
CA LEU A 56 -17.15 7.65 6.70
C LEU A 56 -18.45 8.23 7.28
N PRO A 57 -19.63 7.80 6.79
CA PRO A 57 -20.89 8.19 7.40
C PRO A 57 -20.83 7.90 8.90
N GLY A 58 -21.07 8.92 9.73
CA GLY A 58 -20.88 8.84 11.19
C GLY A 58 -19.57 9.46 11.71
N GLY A 59 -18.69 9.96 10.83
CA GLY A 59 -17.55 10.79 11.20
C GLY A 59 -16.51 10.08 12.06
N VAL A 60 -15.87 10.84 12.97
CA VAL A 60 -14.78 10.34 13.84
C VAL A 60 -15.24 9.16 14.71
N SER A 61 -16.48 9.17 15.20
CA SER A 61 -17.00 8.06 16.03
C SER A 61 -17.14 6.76 15.24
N ALA A 62 -17.48 6.82 13.95
CA ALA A 62 -17.50 5.64 13.09
C ALA A 62 -16.08 5.10 12.82
N TRP A 63 -15.11 6.01 12.72
CA TRP A 63 -13.69 5.64 12.62
C TRP A 63 -13.18 4.93 13.88
N GLU A 64 -13.46 5.48 15.07
CA GLU A 64 -13.10 4.88 16.37
C GLU A 64 -13.67 3.47 16.52
N ALA A 65 -14.94 3.27 16.15
CA ALA A 65 -15.60 1.97 16.22
C ALA A 65 -14.95 0.93 15.28
N LEU A 66 -14.59 1.33 14.06
CA LEU A 66 -13.89 0.45 13.12
C LEU A 66 -12.47 0.12 13.58
N ALA A 67 -11.74 1.10 14.12
CA ALA A 67 -10.41 0.88 14.67
C ALA A 67 -10.45 -0.09 15.86
N ALA A 68 -11.41 0.08 16.76
CA ALA A 68 -11.64 -0.85 17.86
C ALA A 68 -11.95 -2.26 17.33
N ALA A 69 -12.88 -2.40 16.38
CA ALA A 69 -13.22 -3.69 15.78
C ALA A 69 -12.01 -4.36 15.09
N ALA A 70 -11.18 -3.59 14.39
CA ALA A 70 -9.96 -4.10 13.75
C ALA A 70 -8.91 -4.58 14.75
N MET A 71 -8.72 -3.86 15.88
CA MET A 71 -7.85 -4.30 16.97
C MET A 71 -8.29 -5.63 17.60
N PHE A 72 -9.59 -5.91 17.66
CA PHE A 72 -10.09 -7.21 18.13
C PHE A 72 -9.85 -8.34 17.12
N GLN A 73 -9.79 -8.02 15.82
CA GLN A 73 -9.54 -8.99 14.76
C GLN A 73 -8.05 -9.32 14.59
N PHE A 74 -7.18 -8.36 14.88
CA PHE A 74 -5.73 -8.51 14.93
C PHE A 74 -5.26 -8.04 16.30
N PRO A 75 -5.37 -8.87 17.36
CA PRO A 75 -4.77 -8.52 18.63
C PRO A 75 -3.28 -8.33 18.36
N GLY A 76 -2.78 -7.12 18.60
CA GLY A 76 -1.35 -6.85 18.47
C GLY A 76 -0.58 -7.82 19.36
N ASP A 77 0.56 -8.30 18.84
CA ASP A 77 1.48 -9.21 19.55
C ASP A 77 1.88 -8.69 20.94
#